data_AF-A0A2C9LGY7-F1
#
_entry.id   AF-A0A2C9LGY7-F1
#
_cell.length_a   1.000
_cell.length_b   1.000
_cell.length_c   1.000
_cell.angle_alpha   90.00
_cell.angle_beta   90.00
_cell.angle_gamma   90.00
#
_symmetry.space_group_name_H-M   'P 1'
#
loop_
_entity.id
_entity.type
_entity.pdbx_description
1 polymer ?
#
loop_
_entity_poly.entity_id
_entity_poly.type
_entity_poly.pdbx_seq_one_letter_code
_entity_poly.pdbx_strand_id
1 'polypeptide(L)'
;MQLCIYSTNMHRKHTKKNFKNVKNIPSNRIHLEGIAHSLLPENIGGERSIPWARHQMVVTKFKDSERFSSSSYAYVDNLDPVVNFTKYYDDNESIVDQDLVFWITLGTHRIPHTEDIPLASTVGRELRFFLMPNNYFPECPSMNSRDALFIKHIDPKDKAKGVEVNRNGNSRDQCVTPKITLEDVLFRNPDLALESRRVNFVF
;
A
#
# COMPACT_ATOMS: atom_id res chain seq x y z
N MET A 1 -6.89 -9.96 18.97
CA MET A 1 -5.61 -9.39 18.51
C MET A 1 -5.29 -10.02 17.17
N GLN A 2 -5.67 -9.35 16.07
CA GLN A 2 -5.44 -9.86 14.71
C GLN A 2 -4.40 -8.93 14.08
N LEU A 3 -3.13 -9.35 14.16
CA LEU A 3 -2.06 -8.72 13.40
C LEU A 3 -2.20 -9.19 11.94
N CYS A 4 -2.81 -8.37 11.09
CA CYS A 4 -2.64 -8.52 9.64
C CYS A 4 -1.28 -7.90 9.28
N ILE A 5 -0.23 -8.73 9.27
CA ILE A 5 1.10 -8.32 8.81
C ILE A 5 1.08 -8.26 7.29
N TYR A 6 0.91 -7.07 6.73
CA TYR A 6 1.20 -6.83 5.31
C TYR A 6 2.69 -6.52 5.16
N SER A 7 3.53 -7.56 5.10
CA SER A 7 4.89 -7.43 4.57
C SER A 7 4.78 -7.43 3.04
N THR A 8 4.61 -6.25 2.46
CA THR A 8 4.60 -6.11 1.00
C THR A 8 6.04 -5.93 0.51
N ASN A 9 6.57 -6.96 -0.15
CA ASN A 9 7.82 -6.89 -0.88
C ASN A 9 7.67 -5.87 -2.03
N MET A 10 8.17 -4.65 -1.84
CA MET A 10 8.10 -3.63 -2.89
C MET A 10 9.09 -4.00 -4.00
N HIS A 11 8.54 -4.37 -5.16
CA HIS A 11 9.30 -4.82 -6.32
C HIS A 11 10.34 -3.78 -6.81
N ARG A 12 11.59 -4.27 -6.89
CA ARG A 12 12.76 -3.84 -7.68
C ARG A 12 12.52 -2.67 -8.64
N LYS A 13 13.01 -1.48 -8.28
CA LYS A 13 13.24 -0.39 -9.24
C LYS A 13 14.71 0.01 -9.24
N HIS A 14 15.43 -0.43 -10.28
CA HIS A 14 16.77 0.03 -10.61
C HIS A 14 16.76 1.54 -10.87
N THR A 15 17.27 2.35 -9.94
CA THR A 15 17.50 3.78 -10.16
C THR A 15 18.70 3.96 -11.09
N LYS A 16 18.46 4.45 -12.32
CA LYS A 16 19.51 4.72 -13.31
C LYS A 16 20.44 5.85 -12.84
N LYS A 17 21.74 5.57 -12.82
CA LYS A 17 22.86 6.40 -12.33
C LYS A 17 23.25 7.65 -13.15
N ASN A 18 22.40 8.20 -14.02
CA ASN A 18 22.84 9.32 -14.89
C ASN A 18 21.76 10.38 -15.12
N PHE A 19 21.61 11.31 -14.16
CA PHE A 19 20.87 12.56 -14.37
C PHE A 19 21.81 13.75 -14.17
N LYS A 20 22.63 14.04 -15.19
CA LYS A 20 23.62 15.12 -15.15
C LYS A 20 23.07 16.52 -15.47
N ASN A 21 21.76 16.72 -15.65
CA ASN A 21 21.24 18.03 -16.13
C ASN A 21 19.79 18.36 -15.69
N VAL A 22 19.47 18.34 -14.39
CA VAL A 22 18.21 18.95 -13.89
C VAL A 22 18.45 19.59 -12.52
N LYS A 23 17.92 20.79 -12.29
CA LYS A 23 18.02 21.56 -11.04
C LYS A 23 17.49 20.83 -9.78
N ASN A 24 16.89 19.64 -9.92
CA ASN A 24 16.33 18.82 -8.85
C ASN A 24 16.69 17.34 -9.05
N ILE A 25 16.97 16.63 -7.94
CA ILE A 25 17.27 15.18 -7.94
C ILE A 25 15.96 14.39 -8.10
N PRO A 26 15.82 13.51 -9.11
CA PRO A 26 14.63 12.69 -9.26
C PRO A 26 14.54 11.68 -8.12
N SER A 27 13.39 11.62 -7.46
CA SER A 27 13.17 10.79 -6.28
C SER A 27 11.73 10.31 -6.18
N ASN A 28 11.48 9.36 -5.29
CA ASN A 28 10.12 9.05 -4.84
C ASN A 28 10.03 9.37 -3.34
N ARG A 29 8.93 9.98 -2.92
CA ARG A 29 8.60 10.26 -1.53
C ARG A 29 7.69 9.16 -1.00
N ILE A 30 8.02 8.62 0.16
CA ILE A 30 7.13 7.75 0.92
C ILE A 30 6.32 8.63 1.87
N HIS A 31 5.00 8.53 1.82
CA HIS A 31 4.08 9.19 2.76
C HIS A 31 3.31 8.13 3.51
N LEU A 32 3.40 8.12 4.84
CA LEU A 32 2.80 7.12 5.70
C LEU A 32 1.51 7.65 6.33
N GLU A 33 0.45 6.85 6.31
CA GLU A 33 -0.82 7.10 7.00
C GLU A 33 -1.18 5.88 7.86
N GLY A 34 -1.21 6.04 9.18
CA GLY A 34 -1.41 4.93 10.11
C GLY A 34 -0.11 4.46 10.72
N ILE A 35 0.44 5.31 11.58
CA ILE A 35 1.73 5.11 12.23
C ILE A 35 1.48 4.68 13.67
N ALA A 36 1.99 3.50 14.03
CA ALA A 36 2.09 3.07 15.41
C ALA A 36 3.48 2.51 15.69
N HIS A 37 4.03 2.89 16.84
CA HIS A 37 5.20 2.28 17.44
C HIS A 37 4.74 1.17 18.38
N SER A 38 5.42 0.03 18.38
CA SER A 38 5.14 -1.04 19.34
C SER A 38 5.27 -0.52 20.78
N LEU A 39 4.30 -0.83 21.64
CA LEU A 39 4.40 -0.54 23.08
C LEU A 39 5.10 -1.65 23.86
N LEU A 40 5.49 -2.74 23.18
CA LEU A 40 6.18 -3.83 23.85
C LEU A 40 7.62 -3.40 24.18
N PRO A 41 8.08 -3.66 25.40
CA PRO A 41 9.45 -3.36 25.77
C PRO A 41 10.44 -4.22 24.97
N GLU A 42 11.52 -3.60 24.53
CA GLU A 42 12.52 -4.24 23.68
C GLU A 42 13.14 -5.47 24.33
N ASN A 43 13.24 -6.56 23.57
CA ASN A 43 13.87 -7.82 23.93
C ASN A 43 13.23 -8.55 25.13
N ILE A 44 12.03 -8.15 25.56
CA ILE A 44 11.27 -8.78 26.63
C ILE A 44 10.10 -9.59 26.06
N GLY A 45 9.97 -10.83 26.52
CA GLY A 45 8.89 -11.73 26.10
C GLY A 45 8.88 -11.95 24.59
N GLY A 46 7.70 -11.90 23.99
CA GLY A 46 7.52 -12.17 22.56
C GLY A 46 7.94 -11.05 21.61
N GLU A 47 8.41 -9.90 22.11
CA GLU A 47 8.80 -8.76 21.25
C GLU A 47 9.93 -9.11 20.29
N ARG A 48 10.83 -10.03 20.68
CA ARG A 48 11.94 -10.52 19.85
C ARG A 48 11.49 -11.12 18.52
N SER A 49 10.25 -11.60 18.42
CA SER A 49 9.65 -12.15 17.20
C SER A 49 9.18 -11.08 16.20
N ILE A 50 9.02 -9.84 16.65
CA ILE A 50 8.49 -8.70 15.88
C ILE A 50 9.31 -7.40 16.03
N PRO A 51 10.65 -7.41 15.99
CA PRO A 51 11.46 -6.22 16.24
C PRO A 51 11.33 -5.16 15.13
N TRP A 52 10.81 -5.54 13.96
CA TRP A 52 10.42 -4.58 12.90
C TRP A 52 9.34 -3.59 13.39
N ALA A 53 8.54 -3.95 14.39
CA ALA A 53 7.49 -3.10 14.94
C ALA A 53 8.02 -1.95 15.83
N ARG A 54 9.33 -1.94 16.14
CA ARG A 54 10.01 -0.82 16.82
C ARG A 54 10.10 0.42 15.95
N HIS A 55 10.12 0.26 14.64
CA HIS A 55 10.37 1.36 13.71
C HIS A 55 9.18 1.57 12.80
N GLN A 56 8.90 2.83 12.46
CA GLN A 56 7.90 3.18 11.44
C GLN A 56 8.40 2.80 10.04
N MET A 57 9.70 2.97 9.82
CA MET A 57 10.38 2.60 8.60
C MET A 57 11.84 2.26 8.91
N VAL A 58 12.37 1.23 8.24
CA VAL A 58 13.80 0.89 8.23
C VAL A 58 14.26 0.80 6.78
N VAL A 59 15.45 1.30 6.49
CA VAL A 59 16.07 1.22 5.16
C VAL A 59 17.33 0.37 5.27
N THR A 60 17.39 -0.71 4.50
CA THR A 60 18.53 -1.63 4.50
C THR A 60 19.05 -1.83 3.08
N LYS A 61 20.30 -2.27 2.96
CA LYS A 61 20.84 -2.74 1.69
C LYS A 61 20.20 -4.09 1.34
N PHE A 62 19.90 -4.31 0.06
CA PHE A 62 19.36 -5.58 -0.38
C PHE A 62 20.37 -6.73 -0.21
N LYS A 63 19.92 -7.84 0.37
CA LYS A 63 20.65 -9.11 0.46
C LYS A 63 19.72 -10.29 0.19
N ASP A 64 20.21 -11.29 -0.55
CA ASP A 64 19.44 -12.50 -0.83
C ASP A 64 19.08 -13.31 0.43
N SER A 65 19.84 -13.16 1.52
CA SER A 65 19.59 -13.78 2.82
C SER A 65 18.53 -13.05 3.66
N GLU A 66 18.15 -11.82 3.30
CA GLU A 66 17.28 -10.93 4.11
C GLU A 66 15.93 -10.66 3.42
N ARG A 67 15.31 -11.73 2.89
CA ARG A 67 14.09 -11.63 2.07
C ARG A 67 12.81 -11.37 2.87
N PHE A 68 12.83 -11.67 4.17
CA PHE A 68 11.64 -11.62 5.03
C PHE A 68 11.98 -10.94 6.35
N SER A 69 11.08 -10.11 6.87
CA SER A 69 11.25 -9.48 8.19
C SER A 69 10.81 -10.37 9.36
N SER A 70 10.18 -11.50 9.08
CA SER A 70 9.72 -12.47 10.07
C SER A 70 9.57 -13.85 9.41
N SER A 71 9.09 -14.84 10.15
CA SER A 71 8.85 -16.20 9.71
C SER A 71 7.58 -16.75 10.33
N SER A 72 6.91 -17.71 9.70
CA SER A 72 5.77 -18.41 10.29
C SER A 72 6.13 -19.09 11.61
N TYR A 73 7.39 -19.50 11.79
CA TYR A 73 7.89 -20.11 13.02
C TYR A 73 8.07 -19.12 14.17
N ALA A 74 8.11 -17.81 13.88
CA ALA A 74 8.25 -16.78 14.90
C ALA A 74 7.06 -16.80 15.88
N TYR A 75 5.86 -17.23 15.43
CA TYR A 75 4.71 -17.42 16.30
C TYR A 75 4.88 -18.55 17.31
N VAL A 76 5.60 -19.61 16.94
CA VAL A 76 5.77 -20.82 17.77
C VAL A 76 6.87 -20.61 18.80
N ASP A 77 8.04 -20.16 18.37
CA ASP A 77 9.15 -19.78 19.26
C ASP A 77 9.42 -18.28 19.11
N ASN A 78 8.91 -17.52 20.08
CA ASN A 78 9.08 -16.07 20.12
C ASN A 78 10.34 -15.64 20.88
N LEU A 79 11.05 -16.56 21.56
CA LEU A 79 12.24 -16.24 22.35
C LEU A 79 13.52 -16.34 21.51
N ASP A 80 13.55 -17.30 20.57
CA ASP A 80 14.61 -17.48 19.57
C ASP A 80 14.04 -17.61 18.14
N PRO A 81 13.58 -16.50 17.55
CA PRO A 81 12.97 -16.54 16.23
C PRO A 81 13.99 -16.81 15.13
N VAL A 82 13.61 -17.67 14.18
CA VAL A 82 14.42 -18.04 12.99
C VAL A 82 14.91 -16.81 12.20
N VAL A 83 14.09 -15.77 12.14
CA VAL A 83 14.42 -14.49 11.49
C VAL A 83 14.50 -13.42 12.57
N ASN A 84 15.70 -12.83 12.71
CA ASN A 84 15.94 -11.71 13.60
C ASN A 84 16.18 -10.44 12.79
N PHE A 85 15.14 -9.62 12.64
CA PHE A 85 15.15 -8.41 11.83
C PHE A 85 16.08 -7.31 12.37
N THR A 86 16.39 -7.31 13.67
CA THR A 86 17.34 -6.37 14.29
C THR A 86 18.71 -6.43 13.60
N LYS A 87 19.12 -7.63 13.17
CA LYS A 87 20.40 -7.84 12.45
C LYS A 87 20.49 -7.08 11.12
N TYR A 88 19.37 -6.68 10.52
CA TYR A 88 19.36 -6.04 9.19
C TYR A 88 19.73 -4.55 9.26
N TYR A 89 19.60 -3.92 10.44
CA TYR A 89 19.95 -2.51 10.63
C TYR A 89 21.07 -2.30 11.66
N ASP A 90 21.37 -3.30 12.50
CA ASP A 90 22.49 -3.26 13.45
C ASP A 90 23.87 -3.38 12.76
N ASP A 91 23.93 -3.90 11.53
CA ASP A 91 25.17 -4.10 10.78
C ASP A 91 25.81 -2.79 10.26
N ASN A 92 25.07 -1.68 10.34
CA ASN A 92 25.49 -0.33 9.96
C ASN A 92 26.11 -0.26 8.55
N GLU A 93 25.57 -1.03 7.60
CA GLU A 93 26.00 -0.96 6.21
C GLU A 93 25.67 0.39 5.56
N SER A 94 26.55 0.86 4.66
CA SER A 94 26.28 2.09 3.89
C SER A 94 25.08 1.91 2.97
N ILE A 95 24.15 2.87 3.02
CA ILE A 95 22.97 2.95 2.14
C ILE A 95 23.18 3.86 0.92
N VAL A 96 24.38 4.45 0.78
CA VAL A 96 24.68 5.38 -0.32
C VAL A 96 24.95 4.60 -1.61
N ASP A 97 24.24 4.93 -2.68
CA ASP A 97 24.37 4.33 -4.02
C ASP A 97 24.24 2.79 -4.06
N GLN A 98 23.45 2.23 -3.15
CA GLN A 98 23.14 0.80 -3.07
C GLN A 98 21.75 0.45 -3.63
N ASP A 99 21.50 -0.85 -3.80
CA ASP A 99 20.15 -1.38 -3.94
C ASP A 99 19.50 -1.43 -2.54
N LEU A 100 18.36 -0.76 -2.38
CA LEU A 100 17.76 -0.48 -1.07
C LEU A 100 16.41 -1.18 -0.93
N VAL A 101 16.16 -1.69 0.27
CA VAL A 101 14.87 -2.21 0.71
C VAL A 101 14.29 -1.28 1.77
N PHE A 102 13.03 -0.89 1.58
CA PHE A 102 12.26 -0.10 2.54
C PHE A 102 11.30 -1.01 3.27
N TRP A 103 11.52 -1.19 4.57
CA TRP A 103 10.63 -1.94 5.46
C TRP A 103 9.70 -0.94 6.12
N ILE A 104 8.40 -1.03 5.84
CA ILE A 104 7.39 -0.08 6.31
C ILE A 104 6.47 -0.78 7.30
N THR A 105 6.35 -0.21 8.50
CA THR A 105 5.45 -0.69 9.55
C THR A 105 4.25 0.23 9.61
N LEU A 106 3.06 -0.34 9.41
CA LEU A 106 1.80 0.36 9.61
C LEU A 106 1.02 -0.30 10.75
N GLY A 107 0.39 0.51 11.58
CA GLY A 107 -0.35 0.02 12.72
C GLY A 107 -1.18 1.10 13.41
N THR A 108 -2.03 0.66 14.32
CA THR A 108 -2.83 1.53 15.18
C THR A 108 -3.00 0.90 16.56
N HIS A 109 -3.08 1.73 17.59
CA HIS A 109 -3.46 1.30 18.92
C HIS A 109 -4.97 1.21 19.00
N ARG A 110 -5.49 0.00 19.24
CA ARG A 110 -6.92 -0.25 19.33
C ARG A 110 -7.35 -0.40 20.78
N ILE A 111 -8.21 0.51 21.24
CA ILE A 111 -8.98 0.37 22.48
C ILE A 111 -10.40 -0.03 22.06
N PRO A 112 -10.83 -1.29 22.27
CA PRO A 112 -12.18 -1.72 21.91
C PRO A 112 -13.26 -0.91 22.65
N HIS A 113 -14.34 -0.60 21.96
CA HIS A 113 -15.50 0.11 22.50
C HIS A 113 -16.81 -0.50 21.98
N THR A 114 -17.96 -0.03 22.47
CA THR A 114 -19.28 -0.66 22.23
C THR A 114 -19.66 -0.78 20.75
N GLU A 115 -19.23 0.16 19.93
CA GLU A 115 -19.51 0.25 18.50
C GLU A 115 -18.68 -0.76 17.68
N ASP A 116 -17.74 -1.48 18.30
CA ASP A 116 -17.03 -2.60 17.68
C ASP A 116 -17.81 -3.93 17.74
N ILE A 117 -19.02 -3.94 18.30
CA ILE A 117 -19.90 -5.11 18.40
C ILE A 117 -21.03 -4.98 17.36
N PRO A 118 -21.35 -6.02 16.56
CA PRO A 118 -20.77 -7.37 16.54
C PRO A 118 -19.45 -7.49 15.76
N LEU A 119 -19.08 -6.44 15.02
CA LEU A 119 -17.89 -6.41 14.19
C LEU A 119 -17.29 -5.01 14.20
N ALA A 120 -15.96 -4.95 14.16
CA ALA A 120 -15.23 -3.70 13.99
C ALA A 120 -15.55 -3.07 12.63
N SER A 121 -15.91 -1.79 12.61
CA SER A 121 -16.04 -1.05 11.34
C SER A 121 -14.68 -0.91 10.65
N THR A 122 -14.69 -0.86 9.32
CA THR A 122 -13.49 -0.54 8.51
C THR A 122 -13.23 0.96 8.44
N VAL A 123 -14.29 1.78 8.52
CA VAL A 123 -14.24 3.24 8.41
C VAL A 123 -13.36 3.85 9.51
N GLY A 124 -12.37 4.65 9.10
CA GLY A 124 -11.47 5.32 10.04
C GLY A 124 -10.38 4.41 10.61
N ARG A 125 -10.27 3.17 10.11
CA ARG A 125 -9.24 2.19 10.48
C ARG A 125 -8.34 1.84 9.28
N GLU A 126 -8.27 2.73 8.31
CA GLU A 126 -7.39 2.54 7.16
C GLU A 126 -5.92 2.73 7.56
N LEU A 127 -5.08 1.80 7.12
CA LEU A 127 -3.63 1.88 7.22
C LEU A 127 -3.09 1.86 5.80
N ARG A 128 -2.34 2.88 5.39
CA ARG A 128 -1.82 2.99 4.03
C ARG A 128 -0.51 3.76 3.97
N PHE A 129 0.18 3.59 2.86
CA PHE A 129 1.27 4.48 2.49
C PHE A 129 1.18 4.80 1.01
N PHE A 130 1.76 5.92 0.63
CA PHE A 130 1.86 6.35 -0.76
C PHE A 130 3.33 6.44 -1.16
N LEU A 131 3.64 5.86 -2.31
CA LEU A 131 4.88 6.15 -3.02
C LEU A 131 4.58 7.19 -4.09
N MET A 132 4.97 8.44 -3.83
CA MET A 132 4.68 9.58 -4.69
C MET A 132 5.93 10.01 -5.46
N PRO A 133 5.84 10.25 -6.78
CA PRO A 133 6.94 10.85 -7.53
C PRO A 133 7.32 12.23 -6.94
N ASN A 134 8.62 12.48 -6.74
CA ASN A 134 9.14 13.76 -6.25
C ASN A 134 10.29 14.22 -7.15
N ASN A 135 10.02 15.20 -8.03
CA ASN A 135 10.91 15.60 -9.13
C ASN A 135 11.31 14.45 -10.07
N TYR A 136 10.57 13.33 -10.06
CA TYR A 136 10.87 12.16 -10.89
C TYR A 136 10.54 12.38 -12.37
N PHE A 137 9.45 13.11 -12.63
CA PHE A 137 8.97 13.45 -13.97
C PHE A 137 9.17 14.95 -14.23
N PRO A 138 9.35 15.37 -15.49
CA PRO A 138 9.50 16.79 -15.84
C PRO A 138 8.20 17.60 -15.59
N GLU A 139 7.05 16.93 -15.58
CA GLU A 139 5.74 17.50 -15.29
C GLU A 139 4.83 16.43 -14.65
N CYS A 140 3.60 16.81 -14.27
CA CYS A 140 2.65 15.86 -13.71
C CYS A 140 2.27 14.79 -14.75
N PRO A 141 2.51 13.49 -14.50
CA PRO A 141 2.27 12.43 -15.50
C PRO A 141 0.78 12.27 -15.86
N SER A 142 -0.15 12.78 -15.05
CA SER A 142 -1.59 12.74 -15.37
C SER A 142 -2.00 13.74 -16.45
N MET A 143 -1.14 14.70 -16.83
CA MET A 143 -1.44 15.68 -17.88
C MET A 143 -1.70 15.03 -19.25
N ASN A 144 -1.15 13.84 -19.49
CA ASN A 144 -1.36 13.08 -20.72
C ASN A 144 -2.56 12.12 -20.64
N SER A 145 -3.39 12.22 -19.59
CA SER A 145 -4.60 11.41 -19.48
C SER A 145 -5.64 11.86 -20.51
N ARG A 146 -6.16 10.90 -21.31
CA ARG A 146 -7.26 11.16 -22.25
C ARG A 146 -8.60 11.44 -21.56
N ASP A 147 -8.72 11.05 -20.30
CA ASP A 147 -9.93 11.27 -19.50
C ASP A 147 -10.04 12.71 -18.98
N ALA A 148 -8.98 13.52 -19.14
CA ALA A 148 -9.03 14.94 -18.85
C ALA A 148 -10.00 15.66 -19.80
N LEU A 149 -10.81 16.56 -19.23
CA LEU A 149 -11.72 17.41 -20.00
C LEU A 149 -11.19 18.85 -20.02
N PHE A 150 -11.12 19.43 -21.20
CA PHE A 150 -10.79 20.85 -21.34
C PHE A 150 -12.04 21.63 -21.77
N ILE A 151 -12.46 22.59 -20.94
CA ILE A 151 -13.67 23.38 -21.13
C ILE A 151 -13.28 24.84 -21.26
N LYS A 152 -13.67 25.49 -22.35
CA LYS A 152 -13.47 26.94 -22.56
C LYS A 152 -14.75 27.58 -23.06
N HIS A 153 -14.93 28.87 -22.79
CA HIS A 153 -15.99 29.64 -23.44
C HIS A 153 -15.76 29.70 -24.95
N ILE A 154 -16.83 29.59 -25.73
CA ILE A 154 -16.78 29.79 -27.18
C ILE A 154 -16.38 31.24 -27.49
N ASP A 155 -16.97 32.18 -26.74
CA ASP A 155 -16.64 33.60 -26.78
C ASP A 155 -16.46 34.12 -25.34
N PRO A 156 -15.24 34.49 -24.91
CA PRO A 156 -14.99 35.01 -23.57
C PRO A 156 -15.77 36.30 -23.24
N LYS A 157 -16.17 37.09 -24.25
CA LYS A 157 -16.90 38.36 -24.07
C LYS A 157 -18.40 38.15 -23.98
N ASP A 158 -18.92 37.13 -24.67
CA ASP A 158 -20.33 36.79 -24.66
C ASP A 158 -20.56 35.38 -24.10
N LYS A 159 -20.68 35.32 -22.76
CA LYS A 159 -20.87 34.07 -22.02
C LYS A 159 -22.18 33.35 -22.36
N ALA A 160 -23.16 34.03 -22.97
CA ALA A 160 -24.43 33.43 -23.36
C ALA A 160 -24.28 32.40 -24.49
N LYS A 161 -23.19 32.49 -25.27
CA LYS A 161 -22.88 31.53 -26.34
C LYS A 161 -22.43 30.15 -25.83
N GLY A 162 -22.19 29.99 -24.52
CA GLY A 162 -21.86 28.70 -23.91
C GLY A 162 -20.37 28.34 -23.94
N VAL A 163 -20.09 27.03 -23.97
CA VAL A 163 -18.73 26.45 -23.83
C VAL A 163 -18.44 25.39 -24.90
N GLU A 164 -17.18 25.31 -25.30
CA GLU A 164 -16.61 24.19 -26.07
C GLU A 164 -15.96 23.20 -25.10
N VAL A 165 -16.24 21.91 -25.28
CA VAL A 165 -15.70 20.82 -24.44
C VAL A 165 -14.85 19.89 -25.30
N ASN A 166 -13.54 19.87 -25.06
CA ASN A 166 -12.62 18.90 -25.65
C ASN A 166 -12.48 17.69 -24.74
N ARG A 167 -12.73 16.49 -25.29
CA ARG A 167 -12.67 15.19 -24.61
C ARG A 167 -11.47 14.33 -25.04
N ASN A 168 -10.48 14.90 -25.73
CA ASN A 168 -9.28 14.21 -26.18
C ASN A 168 -9.55 12.91 -26.98
N GLY A 169 -10.63 12.90 -27.77
CA GLY A 169 -11.07 11.75 -28.58
C GLY A 169 -12.00 10.76 -27.88
N ASN A 170 -12.33 10.95 -26.59
CA ASN A 170 -13.29 10.09 -25.89
C ASN A 170 -14.74 10.40 -26.32
N SER A 171 -15.51 9.36 -26.64
CA SER A 171 -16.93 9.48 -26.99
C SER A 171 -17.81 9.69 -25.75
N ARG A 172 -19.05 10.12 -25.98
CA ARG A 172 -20.08 10.23 -24.94
C ARG A 172 -20.92 8.96 -24.79
N ASP A 173 -20.84 8.07 -25.76
CA ASP A 173 -21.72 6.90 -25.85
C ASP A 173 -21.48 5.98 -24.65
N GLN A 174 -22.56 5.74 -23.89
CA GLN A 174 -22.57 4.77 -22.82
C GLN A 174 -23.38 3.56 -23.27
N CYS A 175 -22.74 2.40 -23.35
CA CYS A 175 -23.45 1.14 -23.25
C CYS A 175 -23.58 0.80 -21.76
N VAL A 176 -24.81 0.64 -21.28
CA VAL A 176 -25.07 0.22 -19.91
C VAL A 176 -25.26 -1.29 -19.94
N THR A 177 -24.37 -2.03 -19.28
CA THR A 177 -24.62 -3.47 -19.06
C THR A 177 -25.86 -3.64 -18.19
N PRO A 178 -26.67 -4.69 -18.40
CA PRO A 178 -27.77 -5.00 -17.48
C PRO A 178 -27.28 -4.99 -16.04
N LYS A 179 -28.03 -4.36 -15.13
CA LYS A 179 -27.71 -4.37 -13.71
C LYS A 179 -27.93 -5.78 -13.18
N ILE A 180 -26.84 -6.53 -13.02
CA ILE A 180 -26.86 -7.81 -12.31
C ILE A 180 -26.78 -7.48 -10.82
N THR A 181 -27.73 -7.98 -10.04
CA THR A 181 -27.71 -7.83 -8.58
C THR A 181 -26.88 -8.94 -7.93
N LEU A 182 -26.42 -8.72 -6.70
CA LEU A 182 -25.71 -9.77 -5.95
C LEU A 182 -26.63 -10.97 -5.73
N GLU A 183 -27.90 -10.71 -5.46
CA GLU A 183 -28.96 -11.70 -5.30
C GLU A 183 -29.08 -12.58 -6.56
N ASP A 184 -29.11 -11.99 -7.76
CA ASP A 184 -29.16 -12.76 -9.02
C ASP A 184 -27.92 -13.64 -9.22
N VAL A 185 -26.76 -13.20 -8.72
CA VAL A 185 -25.51 -13.96 -8.79
C VAL A 185 -25.54 -15.11 -7.79
N LEU A 186 -25.99 -14.85 -6.57
CA LEU A 186 -26.12 -15.85 -5.50
C LEU A 186 -27.21 -16.89 -5.81
N PHE A 187 -28.33 -16.49 -6.43
CA PHE A 187 -29.34 -17.44 -6.91
C PHE A 187 -28.77 -18.38 -7.96
N ARG A 188 -27.93 -17.87 -8.87
CA ARG A 188 -27.29 -18.67 -9.92
C ARG A 188 -26.17 -19.57 -9.39
N ASN A 189 -25.43 -19.09 -8.40
CA ASN A 189 -24.36 -19.84 -7.76
C ASN A 189 -24.29 -19.54 -6.25
N PRO A 190 -25.07 -20.27 -5.43
CA PRO A 190 -25.12 -20.06 -3.98
C PRO A 190 -23.78 -20.33 -3.28
N ASP A 191 -22.92 -21.14 -3.89
CA ASP A 191 -21.60 -21.47 -3.35
C ASP A 191 -20.64 -20.28 -3.31
N LEU A 192 -20.95 -19.18 -4.02
CA LEU A 192 -20.20 -17.92 -3.92
C LEU A 192 -20.28 -17.28 -2.52
N ALA A 193 -21.32 -17.60 -1.74
CA ALA A 193 -21.47 -17.14 -0.36
C ALA A 193 -21.47 -18.28 0.66
N LEU A 194 -22.04 -19.45 0.30
CA LEU A 194 -22.26 -20.55 1.23
C LEU A 194 -21.11 -21.58 1.24
N GLU A 195 -20.24 -21.57 0.23
CA GLU A 195 -19.14 -22.54 0.04
C GLU A 195 -19.54 -24.02 0.28
N SER A 196 -20.79 -24.38 -0.03
CA SER A 196 -21.42 -25.64 0.37
C SER A 196 -20.95 -26.87 -0.43
N ARG A 197 -20.29 -26.67 -1.57
CA ARG A 197 -19.75 -27.74 -2.44
C ARG A 197 -18.25 -28.01 -2.29
N ARG A 198 -17.64 -27.78 -1.12
CA ARG A 198 -16.29 -28.28 -0.86
C ARG A 198 -16.36 -29.76 -0.47
N VAL A 199 -16.13 -30.65 -1.44
CA VAL A 199 -16.19 -32.12 -1.25
C VAL A 199 -15.04 -32.66 -0.37
N ASN A 200 -14.04 -31.86 -0.02
CA ASN A 200 -12.93 -32.27 0.84
C ASN A 200 -12.55 -31.17 1.85
N PHE A 201 -13.19 -31.17 3.02
CA PHE A 201 -12.60 -30.60 4.23
C PHE A 201 -12.45 -31.73 5.25
N VAL A 202 -11.22 -32.22 5.39
CA VAL A 202 -10.78 -33.00 6.55
C VAL A 202 -10.36 -31.96 7.58
N PHE A 203 -11.06 -31.91 8.72
CA PHE A 203 -10.56 -31.24 9.92
C PHE A 203 -9.49 -32.10 10.60
#